data_AF-A0A2E3FFX1-F1
#
_entry.id   AF-A0A2E3FFX1-F1
#
_cell.length_a   1.000
_cell.length_b   1.000
_cell.length_c   1.000
_cell.angle_alpha   90.00
_cell.angle_beta   90.00
_cell.angle_gamma   90.00
#
_symmetry.space_group_name_H-M   'P 1'
#
loop_
_entity.id
_entity.type
_entity.pdbx_description
1 polymer ?
#
loop_
_entity_poly.entity_id
_entity_poly.type
_entity_poly.pdbx_seq_one_letter_code
_entity_poly.pdbx_strand_id
1 'polypeptide(L)'
;MSFVKKLTSKLAVSALVLSAALTSAPQSAQAQAEPFLGQVGIFGFNFCPRGWAPADGQLLPISQYNALFSLLGTIYGGDGRTTFALPDLRGRTIINDGPGPGLYPNAIGERGGAETHIMSVAEMPSHNHMVNANNGVNGYADRLGPGNDFLGSPSYNDPTNPAEDIMIYADQAPNVQMDPRMIEHTGGNQAFSIRDPYLAMSVCIALYGTFPPRN
;
A
#
# COMPACT_ATOMS: atom_id res chain seq x y z
N MET A 1 18.38 88.61 -46.92
CA MET A 1 19.73 88.46 -47.52
C MET A 1 20.69 88.08 -46.41
N SER A 2 21.11 86.80 -46.35
CA SER A 2 22.52 86.37 -46.56
C SER A 2 23.33 86.35 -45.25
N PHE A 3 24.02 85.31 -44.76
CA PHE A 3 24.45 83.96 -45.18
C PHE A 3 24.98 83.25 -43.88
N VAL A 4 24.46 82.10 -43.44
CA VAL A 4 24.97 80.69 -43.55
C VAL A 4 26.33 80.32 -42.85
N LYS A 5 26.19 79.52 -41.76
CA LYS A 5 26.88 78.27 -41.25
C LYS A 5 28.41 78.13 -41.07
N LYS A 6 28.82 77.60 -39.89
CA LYS A 6 29.40 76.24 -39.55
C LYS A 6 30.12 76.32 -38.17
N LEU A 7 29.73 75.65 -37.07
CA LEU A 7 29.77 74.22 -36.62
C LEU A 7 31.12 73.70 -36.04
N THR A 8 31.05 73.12 -34.81
CA THR A 8 31.98 72.20 -34.07
C THR A 8 33.15 72.82 -33.25
N SER A 9 33.63 72.35 -32.07
CA SER A 9 33.37 71.16 -31.22
C SER A 9 33.91 71.33 -29.77
N LYS A 10 33.32 70.61 -28.78
CA LYS A 10 33.89 70.12 -27.47
C LYS A 10 34.24 71.19 -26.40
N LEU A 11 33.98 71.09 -25.09
CA LEU A 11 33.99 69.97 -24.13
C LEU A 11 33.37 70.40 -22.77
N ALA A 12 32.71 69.47 -22.07
CA ALA A 12 32.54 69.35 -20.60
C ALA A 12 31.71 70.37 -19.77
N VAL A 13 30.51 69.97 -19.31
CA VAL A 13 30.04 70.12 -17.92
C VAL A 13 29.13 68.94 -17.55
N SER A 14 29.34 68.40 -16.35
CA SER A 14 28.94 67.10 -15.79
C SER A 14 27.45 66.76 -15.73
N ALA A 15 27.14 65.49 -16.05
CA ALA A 15 25.89 64.81 -15.73
C ALA A 15 25.96 64.23 -14.31
N LEU A 16 25.11 64.70 -13.40
CA LEU A 16 24.85 64.07 -12.11
C LEU A 16 23.63 63.13 -12.29
N VAL A 17 23.87 61.94 -12.82
CA VAL A 17 22.85 60.87 -12.80
C VAL A 17 22.96 60.20 -11.44
N LEU A 18 21.98 60.48 -10.58
CA LEU A 18 21.81 59.82 -9.29
C LEU A 18 21.42 58.36 -9.55
N SER A 19 22.40 57.47 -9.59
CA SER A 19 22.19 56.04 -9.62
C SER A 19 21.59 55.60 -8.29
N ALA A 20 20.25 55.49 -8.26
CA ALA A 20 19.57 54.66 -7.29
C ALA A 20 20.01 53.21 -7.55
N ALA A 21 21.08 52.79 -6.89
CA ALA A 21 21.44 51.39 -6.78
C ALA A 21 20.23 50.69 -6.13
N LEU A 22 19.50 49.91 -6.92
CA LEU A 22 18.60 48.90 -6.40
C LEU A 22 19.44 48.02 -5.48
N THR A 23 19.33 48.23 -4.18
CA THR A 23 19.75 47.27 -3.19
C THR A 23 18.81 46.08 -3.33
N SER A 24 19.15 45.16 -4.25
CA SER A 24 18.63 43.81 -4.20
C SER A 24 18.92 43.29 -2.80
N ALA A 25 17.89 43.17 -1.96
CA ALA A 25 18.01 42.44 -0.71
C ALA A 25 18.67 41.10 -1.06
N PRO A 26 19.63 40.61 -0.26
CA PRO A 26 20.22 39.30 -0.52
C PRO A 26 19.06 38.32 -0.49
N GLN A 27 18.70 37.79 -1.66
CA GLN A 27 17.76 36.70 -1.75
C GLN A 27 18.48 35.55 -1.06
N SER A 28 18.05 35.24 0.16
CA SER A 28 18.53 34.10 0.91
C SER A 28 18.62 32.94 -0.06
N ALA A 29 19.81 32.37 -0.25
CA ALA A 29 19.98 31.22 -1.11
C ALA A 29 19.15 30.08 -0.51
N GLN A 30 17.91 29.93 -0.96
CA GLN A 30 17.10 28.80 -0.61
C GLN A 30 17.74 27.60 -1.31
N ALA A 31 18.31 26.70 -0.51
CA ALA A 31 18.91 25.45 -0.98
C ALA A 31 17.89 24.51 -1.66
N GLN A 32 16.59 24.85 -1.61
CA GLN A 32 15.53 24.21 -2.38
C GLN A 32 14.70 25.25 -3.12
N ALA A 33 14.36 24.94 -4.37
CA ALA A 33 13.33 25.65 -5.11
C ALA A 33 12.03 25.70 -4.28
N GLU A 34 11.32 26.82 -4.36
CA GLU A 34 10.03 26.98 -3.72
C GLU A 34 9.07 25.87 -4.22
N PRO A 35 8.43 25.09 -3.32
CA PRO A 35 7.64 23.94 -3.74
C PRO A 35 6.46 24.37 -4.60
N PHE A 36 5.94 23.46 -5.40
CA PHE A 36 4.63 23.68 -6.00
C PHE A 36 3.56 23.61 -4.92
N LEU A 37 2.55 24.47 -5.03
CA LEU A 37 1.38 24.42 -4.17
C LEU A 37 0.71 23.05 -4.29
N GLY A 38 0.46 22.38 -3.17
CA GLY A 38 -0.10 21.02 -3.14
C GLY A 38 0.91 19.90 -3.39
N GLN A 39 2.21 20.20 -3.53
CA GLN A 39 3.25 19.18 -3.62
C GLN A 39 3.31 18.35 -2.34
N VAL A 40 3.39 17.03 -2.49
CA VAL A 40 3.64 16.09 -1.38
C VAL A 40 5.14 15.82 -1.29
N GLY A 41 5.68 15.85 -0.07
CA GLY A 41 7.09 15.66 0.23
C GLY A 41 7.29 14.76 1.46
N ILE A 42 8.37 13.97 1.43
CA ILE A 42 8.79 13.11 2.54
C ILE A 42 9.93 13.80 3.28
N PHE A 43 9.83 13.85 4.59
CA PHE A 43 10.79 14.51 5.48
C PHE A 43 11.34 13.53 6.50
N GLY A 44 12.66 13.59 6.74
CA GLY A 44 13.35 12.72 7.70
C GLY A 44 13.21 13.13 9.17
N PHE A 45 12.55 14.25 9.45
CA PHE A 45 12.25 14.74 10.80
C PHE A 45 10.76 14.57 11.13
N ASN A 46 10.39 14.72 12.40
CA ASN A 46 9.06 14.37 12.94
C ASN A 46 8.01 15.51 12.88
N PHE A 47 8.20 16.51 12.01
CA PHE A 47 7.29 17.63 11.88
C PHE A 47 7.22 18.10 10.42
N CYS A 48 6.19 18.88 10.07
CA CYS A 48 6.11 19.54 8.78
C CYS A 48 6.68 20.97 8.87
N PRO A 49 7.58 21.38 7.96
CA PRO A 49 8.13 22.72 7.97
C PRO A 49 7.06 23.79 7.84
N ARG A 50 7.41 25.05 8.16
CA ARG A 50 6.52 26.18 7.90
C ARG A 50 6.09 26.21 6.44
N GLY A 51 4.79 26.42 6.24
CA GLY A 51 4.17 26.42 4.91
C GLY A 51 3.76 25.04 4.41
N TRP A 52 3.97 23.99 5.20
CA TRP A 52 3.52 22.63 4.95
C TRP A 52 2.56 22.17 6.05
N ALA A 53 1.75 21.17 5.74
CA ALA A 53 0.90 20.47 6.71
C ALA A 53 1.10 18.95 6.59
N PRO A 54 0.86 18.19 7.67
CA PRO A 54 0.90 16.73 7.59
C PRO A 54 -0.18 16.22 6.64
N ALA A 55 0.16 15.22 5.84
CA ALA A 55 -0.77 14.54 4.94
C ALA A 55 -1.61 13.50 5.70
N ASP A 56 -2.39 13.98 6.68
CA ASP A 56 -3.14 13.17 7.65
C ASP A 56 -4.67 13.21 7.44
N GLY A 57 -5.14 13.71 6.29
CA GLY A 57 -6.58 13.77 6.00
C GLY A 57 -7.34 14.92 6.65
N GLN A 58 -6.66 15.90 7.24
CA GLN A 58 -7.32 17.02 7.92
C GLN A 58 -8.16 17.88 6.96
N LEU A 59 -9.27 18.42 7.47
CA LEU A 59 -10.11 19.39 6.76
C LEU A 59 -9.56 20.80 6.92
N LEU A 60 -9.46 21.52 5.80
CA LEU A 60 -9.02 22.90 5.74
C LEU A 60 -10.12 23.83 5.22
N PRO A 61 -10.22 25.07 5.75
CA PRO A 61 -11.18 26.05 5.28
C PRO A 61 -10.81 26.57 3.89
N ILE A 62 -11.76 26.51 2.95
CA ILE A 62 -11.60 26.99 1.57
C ILE A 62 -11.31 28.50 1.55
N SER A 63 -11.87 29.25 2.50
CA SER A 63 -11.69 30.71 2.61
C SER A 63 -10.23 31.12 2.86
N GLN A 64 -9.40 30.24 3.46
CA GLN A 64 -7.99 30.51 3.72
C GLN A 64 -7.07 29.89 2.66
N TYR A 65 -7.47 28.78 2.04
CA TYR A 65 -6.64 28.00 1.12
C TYR A 65 -7.29 27.85 -0.27
N ASN A 66 -7.84 28.95 -0.81
CA ASN A 66 -8.58 28.95 -2.07
C ASN A 66 -7.75 28.42 -3.26
N ALA A 67 -6.48 28.82 -3.35
CA ALA A 67 -5.57 28.35 -4.40
C ALA A 67 -5.31 26.85 -4.31
N LEU A 68 -5.12 26.30 -3.10
CA LEU A 68 -4.92 24.85 -2.91
C LEU A 68 -6.21 24.07 -3.22
N PHE A 69 -7.37 24.62 -2.82
CA PHE A 69 -8.66 24.04 -3.16
C PHE A 69 -8.89 23.99 -4.67
N SER A 70 -8.46 25.00 -5.44
CA SER A 70 -8.57 24.98 -6.90
C SER A 70 -7.78 23.85 -7.57
N LEU A 71 -6.76 23.31 -6.89
CA LEU A 71 -5.96 22.17 -7.35
C LEU A 71 -6.55 20.83 -6.91
N LEU A 72 -6.86 20.69 -5.61
CA LEU A 72 -7.29 19.41 -5.02
C LEU A 72 -8.79 19.17 -5.09
N GLY A 73 -9.61 20.23 -5.18
CA GLY A 73 -11.06 20.14 -5.06
C GLY A 73 -11.47 19.37 -3.81
N THR A 74 -12.37 18.41 -3.99
CA THR A 74 -12.85 17.50 -2.93
C THR A 74 -12.33 16.07 -3.10
N ILE A 75 -11.23 15.87 -3.84
CA ILE A 75 -10.67 14.53 -4.14
C ILE A 75 -10.49 13.70 -2.87
N TYR A 76 -10.02 14.32 -1.78
CA TYR A 76 -9.77 13.64 -0.52
C TYR A 76 -10.88 13.79 0.53
N GLY A 77 -11.98 14.50 0.19
CA GLY A 77 -13.11 14.79 1.08
C GLY A 77 -13.38 16.28 1.31
N GLY A 78 -14.26 16.56 2.28
CA GLY A 78 -14.81 17.89 2.58
C GLY A 78 -16.14 18.15 1.87
N ASP A 79 -16.76 19.29 2.16
CA ASP A 79 -18.08 19.66 1.63
C ASP A 79 -18.02 20.45 0.31
N GLY A 80 -16.82 20.88 -0.11
CA GLY A 80 -16.61 21.67 -1.31
C GLY A 80 -17.22 23.09 -1.26
N ARG A 81 -17.73 23.50 -0.10
CA ARG A 81 -18.38 24.82 0.11
C ARG A 81 -17.63 25.64 1.15
N THR A 82 -17.34 25.04 2.29
CA THR A 82 -16.61 25.64 3.40
C THR A 82 -15.26 24.98 3.62
N THR A 83 -15.14 23.70 3.32
CA THR A 83 -13.97 22.87 3.61
C THR A 83 -13.61 21.90 2.48
N PHE A 84 -12.34 21.53 2.43
CA PHE A 84 -11.80 20.43 1.65
C PHE A 84 -10.78 19.65 2.48
N ALA A 85 -10.51 18.41 2.13
CA ALA A 85 -9.54 17.59 2.85
C ALA A 85 -8.17 17.53 2.15
N LEU A 86 -7.12 17.38 2.95
CA LEU A 86 -5.81 16.93 2.50
C LEU A 86 -5.81 15.41 2.26
N PRO A 87 -4.83 14.84 1.52
CA PRO A 87 -4.64 13.39 1.48
C PRO A 87 -4.35 12.84 2.88
N ASP A 88 -4.74 11.58 3.12
CA ASP A 88 -4.38 10.80 4.32
C ASP A 88 -3.45 9.67 3.90
N LEU A 89 -2.15 9.83 4.13
CA LEU A 89 -1.10 8.91 3.71
C LEU A 89 -0.56 8.04 4.86
N ARG A 90 -1.19 8.12 6.04
CA ARG A 90 -0.80 7.29 7.18
C ARG A 90 -1.11 5.82 6.90
N GLY A 91 -0.09 4.97 7.00
CA GLY A 91 -0.21 3.53 6.70
C GLY A 91 -0.44 3.21 5.23
N ARG A 92 -0.18 4.14 4.30
CA ARG A 92 -0.45 3.95 2.87
C ARG A 92 0.79 4.10 2.02
N THR A 93 0.90 3.22 1.03
CA THR A 93 1.88 3.35 -0.06
C THR A 93 1.27 4.19 -1.18
N ILE A 94 2.04 5.13 -1.71
CA ILE A 94 1.63 5.94 -2.86
C ILE A 94 1.74 5.10 -4.12
N ILE A 95 0.68 5.11 -4.94
CA ILE A 95 0.65 4.52 -6.27
C ILE A 95 0.26 5.61 -7.28
N ASN A 96 0.69 5.44 -8.53
CA ASN A 96 0.30 6.37 -9.59
C ASN A 96 -1.17 6.19 -9.97
N ASP A 97 -1.85 7.28 -10.31
CA ASP A 97 -3.22 7.23 -10.81
C ASP A 97 -3.29 6.85 -12.29
N GLY A 98 -4.47 6.43 -12.71
CA GLY A 98 -4.78 6.12 -14.10
C GLY A 98 -4.58 4.65 -14.51
N PRO A 99 -5.02 4.31 -15.72
CA PRO A 99 -4.88 2.95 -16.25
C PRO A 99 -3.45 2.68 -16.76
N GLY A 100 -3.04 1.41 -16.72
CA GLY A 100 -1.83 0.93 -17.38
C GLY A 100 -1.99 -0.51 -17.89
N PRO A 101 -1.22 -0.95 -18.90
CA PRO A 101 -1.33 -2.30 -19.43
C PRO A 101 -1.10 -3.37 -18.35
N GLY A 102 -2.11 -4.20 -18.07
CA GLY A 102 -2.05 -5.23 -17.03
C GLY A 102 -2.08 -4.71 -15.59
N LEU A 103 -2.34 -3.41 -15.38
CA LEU A 103 -2.45 -2.80 -14.06
C LEU A 103 -3.92 -2.55 -13.69
N TYR A 104 -4.20 -2.58 -12.38
CA TYR A 104 -5.49 -2.16 -11.88
C TYR A 104 -5.65 -0.65 -12.09
N PRO A 105 -6.76 -0.17 -12.66
CA PRO A 105 -6.99 1.26 -12.82
C PRO A 105 -7.32 1.87 -11.46
N ASN A 106 -6.49 2.82 -10.99
CA ASN A 106 -6.74 3.53 -9.74
C ASN A 106 -7.13 4.98 -10.03
N ALA A 107 -8.25 5.44 -9.47
CA ALA A 107 -8.60 6.85 -9.53
C ALA A 107 -7.76 7.66 -8.51
N ILE A 108 -7.44 8.91 -8.81
CA ILE A 108 -6.80 9.79 -7.84
C ILE A 108 -7.68 9.92 -6.58
N GLY A 109 -7.07 9.73 -5.41
CA GLY A 109 -7.77 9.75 -4.12
C GLY A 109 -8.45 8.44 -3.73
N GLU A 110 -8.49 7.44 -4.61
CA GLU A 110 -8.97 6.10 -4.28
C GLU A 110 -8.11 5.45 -3.19
N ARG A 111 -8.76 4.75 -2.26
CA ARG A 111 -8.12 4.05 -1.15
C ARG A 111 -8.37 2.55 -1.31
N GLY A 112 -7.30 1.77 -1.39
CA GLY A 112 -7.34 0.32 -1.47
C GLY A 112 -6.30 -0.36 -0.58
N GLY A 113 -6.24 -1.68 -0.65
CA GLY A 113 -5.30 -2.52 0.10
C GLY A 113 -5.71 -2.82 1.54
N ALA A 114 -4.90 -3.64 2.21
CA ALA A 114 -5.05 -4.02 3.62
C ALA A 114 -3.66 -4.16 4.27
N GLU A 115 -3.55 -3.89 5.57
CA GLU A 115 -2.29 -4.12 6.32
C GLU A 115 -2.17 -5.56 6.84
N THR A 116 -3.31 -6.24 7.01
CA THR A 116 -3.39 -7.60 7.51
C THR A 116 -4.35 -8.42 6.68
N HIS A 117 -4.07 -9.72 6.58
CA HIS A 117 -4.90 -10.67 5.87
C HIS A 117 -5.21 -11.88 6.75
N ILE A 118 -6.41 -12.44 6.62
CA ILE A 118 -6.79 -13.71 7.25
C ILE A 118 -6.86 -14.74 6.14
N MET A 119 -6.02 -15.77 6.23
CA MET A 119 -6.04 -16.87 5.27
C MET A 119 -7.30 -17.70 5.45
N SER A 120 -8.17 -17.68 4.45
CA SER A 120 -9.38 -18.51 4.42
C SER A 120 -9.14 -19.84 3.71
N VAL A 121 -10.03 -20.80 3.91
CA VAL A 121 -10.00 -22.08 3.16
C VAL A 121 -10.07 -21.86 1.65
N ALA A 122 -10.76 -20.81 1.20
CA ALA A 122 -10.88 -20.47 -0.22
C ALA A 122 -9.55 -19.98 -0.86
N GLU A 123 -8.57 -19.60 -0.04
CA GLU A 123 -7.25 -19.12 -0.49
C GLU A 123 -6.18 -20.21 -0.44
N MET A 124 -6.54 -21.42 -0.01
CA MET A 124 -5.68 -22.59 -0.09
C MET A 124 -5.93 -23.33 -1.40
N PRO A 125 -4.90 -23.95 -2.01
CA PRO A 125 -5.11 -24.92 -3.09
C PRO A 125 -6.11 -26.00 -2.67
N SER A 126 -6.94 -26.42 -3.61
CA SER A 126 -7.87 -27.53 -3.39
C SER A 126 -7.09 -28.77 -2.97
N HIS A 127 -7.38 -29.26 -1.77
CA HIS A 127 -6.79 -30.47 -1.20
C HIS A 127 -7.85 -31.22 -0.40
N ASN A 128 -7.63 -32.52 -0.21
CA ASN A 128 -8.47 -33.34 0.65
C ASN A 128 -7.60 -34.25 1.53
N HIS A 129 -8.16 -34.64 2.67
CA HIS A 129 -7.59 -35.65 3.54
C HIS A 129 -8.62 -36.77 3.64
N MET A 130 -8.39 -37.86 2.92
CA MET A 130 -9.22 -39.05 3.03
C MET A 130 -8.56 -40.01 3.99
N VAL A 131 -9.26 -40.35 5.08
CA VAL A 131 -8.85 -41.45 5.95
C VAL A 131 -9.56 -42.70 5.45
N ASN A 132 -8.81 -43.59 4.83
CA ASN A 132 -9.34 -44.81 4.24
C ASN A 132 -8.89 -46.02 5.06
N ALA A 133 -9.77 -47.00 5.14
CA ALA A 133 -9.56 -48.27 5.81
C ALA A 133 -9.93 -49.45 4.89
N ASN A 134 -9.49 -50.63 5.27
CA ASN A 134 -9.81 -51.87 4.59
C ASN A 134 -10.52 -52.81 5.58
N ASN A 135 -11.71 -53.28 5.24
CA ASN A 135 -12.46 -54.20 6.08
C ASN A 135 -11.96 -55.66 5.98
N GLY A 136 -10.70 -55.88 5.59
CA GLY A 136 -10.06 -57.19 5.54
C GLY A 136 -10.53 -58.13 4.43
N VAL A 137 -9.92 -59.31 4.37
CA VAL A 137 -10.51 -60.49 3.74
C VAL A 137 -11.45 -61.12 4.77
N ASN A 138 -12.70 -61.41 4.40
CA ASN A 138 -13.76 -61.91 5.32
C ASN A 138 -14.18 -60.97 6.46
N GLY A 139 -13.81 -59.68 6.44
CA GLY A 139 -14.21 -58.74 7.49
C GLY A 139 -13.13 -58.39 8.53
N TYR A 140 -11.90 -58.91 8.38
CA TYR A 140 -10.84 -58.83 9.40
C TYR A 140 -9.46 -58.46 8.84
N ALA A 141 -8.72 -57.64 9.61
CA ALA A 141 -7.33 -57.26 9.38
C ALA A 141 -6.38 -58.47 9.44
N ASP A 142 -5.29 -58.46 8.68
CA ASP A 142 -4.36 -59.59 8.48
C ASP A 142 -2.88 -59.26 8.74
N ARG A 143 -2.58 -58.05 9.25
CA ARG A 143 -1.23 -57.56 9.54
C ARG A 143 -1.09 -57.06 10.98
N LEU A 144 0.04 -57.42 11.59
CA LEU A 144 0.41 -57.07 12.97
C LEU A 144 0.89 -55.61 13.12
N GLY A 145 1.27 -54.95 12.04
CA GLY A 145 1.89 -53.63 12.09
C GLY A 145 1.58 -52.77 10.88
N PRO A 146 1.82 -51.44 10.98
CA PRO A 146 1.32 -50.46 10.01
C PRO A 146 2.01 -50.45 8.64
N GLY A 147 3.28 -50.88 8.54
CA GLY A 147 4.00 -51.06 7.27
C GLY A 147 3.61 -50.12 6.12
N ASN A 148 3.28 -50.73 4.97
CA ASN A 148 2.59 -50.07 3.85
C ASN A 148 1.10 -50.49 3.81
N ASP A 149 0.54 -50.79 4.98
CA ASP A 149 -0.77 -51.42 5.15
C ASP A 149 -1.80 -50.37 5.62
N PHE A 150 -3.09 -50.63 5.38
CA PHE A 150 -4.19 -49.76 5.78
C PHE A 150 -4.73 -50.16 7.15
N LEU A 151 -5.36 -49.24 7.88
CA LEU A 151 -6.16 -49.61 9.05
C LEU A 151 -7.27 -50.58 8.65
N GLY A 152 -7.53 -51.59 9.46
CA GLY A 152 -8.60 -52.55 9.21
C GLY A 152 -9.41 -52.93 10.45
N SER A 153 -10.47 -53.69 10.21
CA SER A 153 -11.35 -54.21 11.27
C SER A 153 -10.57 -55.23 12.11
N PRO A 154 -10.48 -55.07 13.45
CA PRO A 154 -9.65 -55.95 14.28
C PRO A 154 -10.00 -57.43 14.12
N SER A 155 -8.99 -58.30 13.99
CA SER A 155 -9.17 -59.76 13.81
C SER A 155 -9.65 -60.52 15.07
N TYR A 156 -10.25 -59.84 16.04
CA TYR A 156 -10.68 -60.45 17.29
C TYR A 156 -11.82 -61.45 17.02
N ASN A 157 -11.52 -62.75 17.17
CA ASN A 157 -12.35 -63.91 16.80
C ASN A 157 -12.38 -64.26 15.30
N ASP A 158 -11.35 -63.90 14.53
CA ASP A 158 -11.20 -64.46 13.18
C ASP A 158 -10.99 -65.99 13.28
N PRO A 159 -11.93 -66.82 12.79
CA PRO A 159 -11.81 -68.28 12.84
C PRO A 159 -10.65 -68.83 12.00
N THR A 160 -10.00 -67.99 11.20
CA THR A 160 -8.86 -68.34 10.36
C THR A 160 -7.50 -67.92 10.94
N ASN A 161 -7.47 -67.19 12.06
CA ASN A 161 -6.25 -66.77 12.75
C ASN A 161 -6.02 -67.57 14.06
N PRO A 162 -5.20 -68.64 14.03
CA PRO A 162 -4.98 -69.52 15.19
C PRO A 162 -4.06 -68.95 16.28
N ALA A 163 -3.45 -67.78 16.06
CA ALA A 163 -2.43 -67.23 16.96
C ALA A 163 -2.99 -66.35 18.10
N GLU A 164 -4.31 -66.06 18.12
CA GLU A 164 -4.96 -65.06 18.99
C GLU A 164 -4.36 -63.64 18.94
N ASP A 165 -3.42 -63.39 18.02
CA ASP A 165 -2.88 -62.06 17.81
C ASP A 165 -3.95 -61.13 17.26
N ILE A 166 -4.10 -59.96 17.90
CA ILE A 166 -4.99 -58.91 17.42
C ILE A 166 -4.28 -58.14 16.30
N MET A 167 -4.68 -58.41 15.07
CA MET A 167 -4.26 -57.66 13.89
C MET A 167 -5.20 -56.47 13.70
N ILE A 168 -4.65 -55.32 13.32
CA ILE A 168 -5.42 -54.07 13.11
C ILE A 168 -5.07 -53.39 11.78
N TYR A 169 -4.18 -54.00 10.99
CA TYR A 169 -3.77 -53.51 9.67
C TYR A 169 -4.08 -54.53 8.58
N ALA A 170 -4.30 -54.08 7.35
CA ALA A 170 -4.58 -54.92 6.20
C ALA A 170 -3.79 -54.48 4.96
N ASP A 171 -3.22 -55.43 4.22
CA ASP A 171 -2.42 -55.15 3.02
C ASP A 171 -3.26 -54.92 1.74
N GLN A 172 -4.57 -55.15 1.85
CA GLN A 172 -5.53 -54.99 0.77
C GLN A 172 -5.87 -53.50 0.54
N ALA A 173 -6.17 -53.16 -0.71
CA ALA A 173 -6.57 -51.79 -1.08
C ALA A 173 -7.80 -51.34 -0.26
N PRO A 174 -7.86 -50.06 0.17
CA PRO A 174 -8.94 -49.58 1.01
C PRO A 174 -10.30 -49.72 0.31
N ASN A 175 -11.30 -50.14 1.06
CA ASN A 175 -12.66 -50.36 0.56
C ASN A 175 -13.73 -49.63 1.40
N VAL A 176 -13.32 -48.96 2.48
CA VAL A 176 -14.21 -48.18 3.37
C VAL A 176 -13.54 -46.85 3.70
N GLN A 177 -14.30 -45.76 3.67
CA GLN A 177 -13.86 -44.46 4.17
C GLN A 177 -14.20 -44.35 5.67
N MET A 178 -13.21 -44.00 6.49
CA MET A 178 -13.42 -43.76 7.92
C MET A 178 -14.13 -42.43 8.16
N ASP A 179 -14.68 -42.26 9.37
CA ASP A 179 -15.35 -41.03 9.76
C ASP A 179 -14.42 -39.81 9.61
N PRO A 180 -14.83 -38.73 8.91
CA PRO A 180 -14.00 -37.55 8.75
C PRO A 180 -13.55 -36.89 10.05
N ARG A 181 -14.22 -37.14 11.18
CA ARG A 181 -13.80 -36.63 12.51
C ARG A 181 -12.49 -37.23 13.01
N MET A 182 -11.97 -38.28 12.36
CA MET A 182 -10.63 -38.83 12.62
C MET A 182 -9.50 -37.84 12.30
N ILE A 183 -9.81 -36.81 11.49
CA ILE A 183 -8.92 -35.72 11.15
C ILE A 183 -9.60 -34.41 11.54
N GLU A 184 -8.98 -33.65 12.43
CA GLU A 184 -9.49 -32.34 12.82
C GLU A 184 -9.04 -31.28 11.81
N HIS A 185 -9.90 -30.27 11.60
CA HIS A 185 -9.50 -29.08 10.86
C HIS A 185 -8.48 -28.28 11.67
N THR A 186 -7.38 -27.86 11.02
CA THR A 186 -6.39 -26.98 11.63
C THR A 186 -6.50 -25.58 11.02
N GLY A 187 -6.35 -24.55 11.85
CA GLY A 187 -6.35 -23.14 11.45
C GLY A 187 -6.95 -22.24 12.53
N GLY A 188 -6.25 -21.17 12.92
CA GLY A 188 -6.67 -20.28 14.01
C GLY A 188 -7.49 -19.07 13.57
N ASN A 189 -7.75 -18.91 12.27
CA ASN A 189 -8.35 -17.72 11.66
C ASN A 189 -7.68 -16.41 12.13
N GLN A 190 -6.38 -16.48 12.43
CA GLN A 190 -5.61 -15.34 12.93
C GLN A 190 -5.11 -14.51 11.75
N ALA A 191 -5.27 -13.20 11.86
CA ALA A 191 -4.73 -12.27 10.88
C ALA A 191 -3.20 -12.25 10.97
N PHE A 192 -2.53 -12.17 9.82
CA PHE A 192 -1.10 -11.93 9.74
C PHE A 192 -0.84 -10.64 8.94
N SER A 193 0.29 -9.99 9.23
CA SER A 193 0.70 -8.78 8.52
C SER A 193 1.09 -9.11 7.08
N ILE A 194 0.56 -8.35 6.13
CA ILE A 194 0.96 -8.40 4.71
C ILE A 194 1.75 -7.15 4.29
N ARG A 195 2.16 -6.33 5.27
CA ARG A 195 3.01 -5.16 5.00
C ARG A 195 4.41 -5.60 4.59
N ASP A 196 4.90 -5.02 3.49
CA ASP A 196 6.31 -5.04 3.14
C ASP A 196 7.16 -4.38 4.24
N PRO A 197 8.46 -4.71 4.35
CA PRO A 197 9.36 -3.97 5.22
C PRO A 197 9.29 -2.45 4.94
N TYR A 198 8.99 -1.65 5.97
CA TYR A 198 8.79 -0.21 5.83
C TYR A 198 9.56 0.60 6.87
N LEU A 199 9.86 1.85 6.53
CA LEU A 199 10.39 2.86 7.43
C LEU A 199 9.41 4.03 7.48
N ALA A 200 8.93 4.38 8.68
CA ALA A 200 8.03 5.50 8.86
C ALA A 200 8.79 6.83 8.79
N MET A 201 8.34 7.73 7.91
CA MET A 201 8.85 9.09 7.73
C MET A 201 7.67 10.07 7.71
N SER A 202 7.93 11.35 8.00
CA SER A 202 6.87 12.36 7.98
C SER A 202 6.53 12.71 6.54
N VAL A 203 5.26 12.58 6.17
CA VAL A 203 4.77 12.98 4.85
C VAL A 203 3.96 14.26 5.01
N CYS A 204 4.34 15.29 4.27
CA CYS A 204 3.71 16.59 4.35
C CYS A 204 3.30 17.07 2.96
N ILE A 205 2.32 17.97 2.91
CA ILE A 205 1.85 18.65 1.70
C ILE A 205 2.04 20.17 1.83
N ALA A 206 2.51 20.79 0.76
CA ALA A 206 2.75 22.23 0.71
C ALA A 206 1.43 23.01 0.69
N LEU A 207 1.19 23.82 1.71
CA LEU A 207 0.05 24.74 1.81
C LEU A 207 0.30 26.07 1.09
N TYR A 208 1.57 26.39 0.86
CA TYR A 208 2.03 27.58 0.15
C TYR A 208 3.16 27.18 -0.80
N GLY A 209 3.26 27.87 -1.93
CA GLY A 209 4.24 27.58 -2.96
C GLY A 209 3.85 28.23 -4.28
N THR A 210 4.62 27.92 -5.32
CA THR A 210 4.32 28.37 -6.68
C THR A 210 3.09 27.62 -7.19
N PHE A 211 2.11 28.35 -7.74
CA PHE A 211 0.94 27.71 -8.32
C PHE A 211 1.35 26.97 -9.60
N PRO A 212 1.11 25.65 -9.73
CA PRO A 212 1.52 24.90 -10.91
C PRO A 212 0.63 25.25 -12.12
N PRO A 213 1.16 25.87 -13.19
CA PRO A 213 0.39 26.14 -14.40
C PRO A 213 0.07 24.82 -15.11
N ARG A 214 -1.09 24.75 -15.76
CA ARG A 214 -1.52 23.56 -16.53
C ARG A 214 -1.15 23.66 -18.02
N ASN A 215 -0.31 24.62 -18.41
CA ASN A 215 0.00 25.01 -19.79
C ASN A 215 1.47 25.39 -19.99
#